data_AF-A0A534VYS6-F1
#
_entry.id   AF-A0A534VYS6-F1
#
_cell.length_a   1.000
_cell.length_b   1.000
_cell.length_c   1.000
_cell.angle_alpha   90.00
_cell.angle_beta   90.00
_cell.angle_gamma   90.00
#
_symmetry.space_group_name_H-M   'P 1'
#
loop_
_entity.id
_entity.type
_entity.pdbx_description
1 polymer ?
#
loop_
_entity_poly.entity_id
_entity_poly.type
_entity_poly.pdbx_seq_one_letter_code
_entity_poly.pdbx_strand_id
1 'polypeptide(L)'
;MKDEMKTALETAMDEFDRKRSDAAKRQEATRTKETEFSRSVERLFNEVIRPAMEKVENTLGKRNHDCKIIEEKPTGTTDVQQHAAHISLTIKPAPPTGGGYAMMASRTICFAVVRPEGKIVVGTTSSLPVRQVEGLRRSYEQLVTFVKEVFA
;
A
#
# COMPACT_ATOMS: atom_id res chain seq x y z
N MET A 1 -41.29 -15.11 42.48
CA MET A 1 -40.51 -13.99 41.92
C MET A 1 -41.43 -12.79 41.91
N LYS A 2 -41.00 -11.61 42.40
CA LYS A 2 -41.87 -10.41 42.36
C LYS A 2 -42.02 -9.94 40.91
N ASP A 3 -43.21 -9.50 40.51
CA ASP A 3 -43.49 -9.10 39.12
C ASP A 3 -42.53 -8.00 38.62
N GLU A 4 -42.11 -7.09 39.50
CA GLU A 4 -41.10 -6.07 39.20
C GLU A 4 -39.75 -6.65 38.75
N MET A 5 -39.31 -7.75 39.37
CA MET A 5 -38.09 -8.47 38.99
C MET A 5 -38.24 -9.17 37.64
N LYS A 6 -39.45 -9.62 37.30
CA LYS A 6 -39.75 -10.26 36.01
C LYS A 6 -39.70 -9.22 34.88
N THR A 7 -40.37 -8.09 35.06
CA THR A 7 -40.37 -7.00 34.08
C THR A 7 -38.98 -6.39 33.88
N ALA A 8 -38.19 -6.25 34.95
CA ALA A 8 -36.80 -5.78 34.86
C ALA A 8 -35.92 -6.76 34.05
N LEU A 9 -36.11 -8.07 34.26
CA LEU A 9 -35.37 -9.10 33.51
C LEU A 9 -35.77 -9.12 32.03
N GLU A 10 -37.06 -9.07 31.73
CA GLU A 10 -37.57 -9.01 30.34
C GLU A 10 -37.02 -7.78 29.61
N THR A 11 -37.03 -6.61 30.26
CA THR A 11 -36.46 -5.38 29.70
C THR A 11 -34.95 -5.51 29.44
N ALA A 12 -34.21 -6.11 30.36
CA ALA A 12 -32.77 -6.31 30.20
C ALA A 12 -32.43 -7.29 29.06
N MET A 13 -33.25 -8.33 28.87
CA MET A 13 -33.11 -9.27 27.76
C MET A 13 -33.38 -8.58 26.42
N ASP A 14 -34.46 -7.79 26.33
CA ASP A 14 -34.78 -7.02 25.12
C ASP A 14 -33.69 -6.00 24.77
N GLU A 15 -33.12 -5.33 25.77
CA GLU A 15 -32.02 -4.37 25.57
C GLU A 15 -30.75 -5.09 25.09
N PHE A 16 -30.45 -6.27 25.64
CA PHE A 16 -29.33 -7.08 25.20
C PHE A 16 -29.49 -7.53 23.75
N ASP A 17 -30.66 -8.04 23.37
CA ASP A 17 -30.94 -8.50 22.01
C ASP A 17 -30.85 -7.33 21.01
N ARG A 18 -31.35 -6.15 21.39
CA ARG A 18 -31.20 -4.93 20.57
C ARG A 18 -29.74 -4.56 20.38
N LYS A 19 -28.94 -4.52 21.46
CA LYS A 19 -27.50 -4.21 21.39
C LYS A 19 -26.74 -5.22 20.54
N ARG A 20 -27.08 -6.51 20.66
CA ARG A 20 -26.48 -7.59 19.86
C ARG A 20 -26.82 -7.44 18.37
N SER A 21 -28.07 -7.13 18.04
CA SER A 21 -28.50 -6.89 16.66
C SER A 21 -27.78 -5.70 16.04
N ASP A 22 -27.67 -4.58 16.78
CA ASP A 22 -26.97 -3.39 16.31
C ASP A 22 -25.46 -3.63 16.13
N ALA A 23 -24.83 -4.42 17.01
CA ALA A 23 -23.44 -4.82 16.86
C ALA A 23 -23.22 -5.66 15.60
N ALA A 24 -24.13 -6.61 15.31
CA ALA A 24 -24.07 -7.43 14.10
C ALA A 24 -24.18 -6.56 12.83
N LYS A 25 -25.13 -5.61 12.80
CA LYS A 25 -25.28 -4.67 11.66
C LYS A 25 -24.03 -3.80 11.45
N ARG A 26 -23.40 -3.31 12.53
CA ARG A 26 -22.14 -2.56 12.43
C ARG A 26 -21.02 -3.44 11.88
N GLN A 27 -20.91 -4.68 12.34
CA GLN A 27 -19.91 -5.62 11.86
C GLN A 27 -20.09 -5.93 10.37
N GLU A 28 -21.32 -6.16 9.93
CA GLU A 28 -21.65 -6.39 8.52
C GLU A 28 -21.32 -5.17 7.66
N ALA A 29 -21.70 -3.97 8.09
CA ALA A 29 -21.36 -2.73 7.39
C ALA A 29 -19.83 -2.53 7.26
N THR A 30 -19.05 -2.87 8.29
CA THR A 30 -17.59 -2.81 8.22
C THR A 30 -17.03 -3.83 7.23
N ARG A 31 -17.52 -5.07 7.24
CA ARG A 31 -17.10 -6.11 6.28
C ARG A 31 -17.40 -5.70 4.83
N THR A 32 -18.57 -5.12 4.57
CA THR A 32 -18.93 -4.61 3.25
C THR A 32 -17.96 -3.51 2.79
N LYS A 33 -17.65 -2.54 3.67
CA LYS A 33 -16.66 -1.49 3.34
C LYS A 33 -15.26 -2.05 3.08
N GLU A 34 -14.80 -3.02 3.86
CA GLU A 34 -13.49 -3.66 3.67
C GLU A 34 -13.41 -4.44 2.35
N THR A 35 -14.49 -5.12 1.96
CA THR A 35 -14.56 -5.86 0.69
C THR A 35 -14.60 -4.92 -0.52
N GLU A 36 -15.36 -3.84 -0.45
CA GLU A 36 -15.38 -2.79 -1.48
C GLU A 36 -14.01 -2.10 -1.63
N PHE A 37 -13.37 -1.78 -0.52
CA PHE A 37 -12.01 -1.22 -0.52
C PHE A 37 -11.01 -2.19 -1.15
N SER A 38 -11.04 -3.47 -0.73
CA SER A 38 -10.13 -4.49 -1.28
C SER A 38 -10.29 -4.64 -2.79
N ARG A 39 -11.53 -4.67 -3.30
CA ARG A 39 -11.80 -4.72 -4.75
C ARG A 39 -11.28 -3.47 -5.47
N SER A 40 -11.48 -2.29 -4.89
CA SER A 40 -11.01 -1.03 -5.47
C SER A 40 -9.48 -0.96 -5.53
N VAL A 41 -8.81 -1.47 -4.49
CA VAL A 41 -7.35 -1.57 -4.43
C VAL A 41 -6.82 -2.55 -5.49
N GLU A 42 -7.38 -3.75 -5.59
CA GLU A 42 -6.97 -4.73 -6.61
C GLU A 42 -7.11 -4.15 -8.02
N ARG A 43 -8.21 -3.44 -8.27
CA ARG A 43 -8.44 -2.73 -9.52
C ARG A 43 -7.36 -1.68 -9.79
N LEU A 44 -7.05 -0.82 -8.82
CA LEU A 44 -6.02 0.21 -8.97
C LEU A 44 -4.63 -0.40 -9.24
N PHE A 45 -4.28 -1.48 -8.52
CA PHE A 45 -3.00 -2.15 -8.71
C PHE A 45 -2.88 -2.75 -10.11
N ASN A 46 -3.92 -3.43 -10.58
CA ASN A 46 -3.91 -4.13 -11.87
C ASN A 46 -4.10 -3.19 -13.08
N GLU A 47 -4.98 -2.20 -12.97
CA GLU A 47 -5.33 -1.33 -14.10
C GLU A 47 -4.42 -0.10 -14.22
N VAL A 48 -3.78 0.33 -13.12
CA VAL A 48 -3.03 1.61 -13.10
C VAL A 48 -1.59 1.41 -12.64
N ILE A 49 -1.35 0.91 -11.42
CA ILE A 49 -0.01 0.92 -10.82
C ILE A 49 0.94 -0.03 -11.56
N ARG A 50 0.53 -1.27 -11.79
CA ARG A 50 1.37 -2.26 -12.48
C ARG A 50 1.68 -1.85 -13.92
N PRO A 51 0.71 -1.47 -14.77
CA PRO A 51 1.01 -0.97 -16.12
C PRO A 51 1.95 0.23 -16.13
N ALA A 52 1.80 1.15 -15.18
CA ALA A 52 2.71 2.29 -15.02
C ALA A 52 4.14 1.84 -14.69
N MET A 53 4.32 0.91 -13.75
CA MET A 53 5.64 0.36 -13.42
C MET A 53 6.28 -0.39 -14.59
N GLU A 54 5.51 -1.20 -15.31
CA GLU A 54 5.99 -1.92 -16.50
C GLU A 54 6.43 -0.95 -17.60
N LYS A 55 5.72 0.18 -17.78
CA LYS A 55 6.14 1.24 -18.71
C LYS A 55 7.48 1.86 -18.31
N VAL A 56 7.69 2.08 -17.01
CA VAL A 56 8.96 2.61 -16.48
C VAL A 56 10.08 1.60 -16.68
N GLU A 57 9.87 0.34 -16.28
CA GLU A 57 10.81 -0.77 -16.46
C GLU A 57 11.24 -0.89 -17.92
N ASN A 58 10.29 -0.92 -18.85
CA ASN A 58 10.58 -0.99 -20.28
C ASN A 58 11.37 0.23 -20.79
N THR A 59 11.04 1.43 -20.33
CA THR A 59 11.71 2.67 -20.77
C THR A 59 13.15 2.73 -20.25
N LEU A 60 13.38 2.31 -19.01
CA LEU A 60 14.69 2.31 -18.38
C LEU A 60 15.54 1.12 -18.84
N GLY A 61 14.92 -0.04 -19.10
CA GLY A 61 15.59 -1.22 -19.67
C GLY A 61 16.18 -0.94 -21.05
N LYS A 62 15.49 -0.17 -21.90
CA LYS A 62 16.05 0.32 -23.20
C LYS A 62 17.31 1.18 -23.05
N ARG A 63 17.56 1.72 -21.86
CA ARG A 63 18.74 2.53 -21.52
C ARG A 63 19.77 1.73 -20.69
N ASN A 64 19.65 0.40 -20.67
CA ASN A 64 20.51 -0.54 -19.94
C ASN A 64 20.47 -0.39 -18.41
N HIS A 65 19.38 0.15 -17.85
CA HIS A 65 19.13 0.10 -16.41
C HIS A 65 18.55 -1.26 -16.03
N ASP A 66 19.08 -1.89 -14.97
CA ASP A 66 18.50 -3.11 -14.41
C ASP A 66 17.29 -2.71 -13.55
N CYS A 67 16.10 -3.08 -14.01
CA CYS A 67 14.84 -2.76 -13.37
C CYS A 67 14.14 -4.07 -12.98
N LYS A 68 13.51 -4.09 -11.80
CA LYS A 68 12.79 -5.26 -11.33
C LYS A 68 11.52 -4.85 -10.60
N ILE A 69 10.39 -5.34 -11.07
CA ILE A 69 9.11 -5.27 -10.37
C ILE A 69 8.99 -6.46 -9.41
N ILE A 70 8.61 -6.20 -8.17
CA ILE A 70 8.37 -7.20 -7.13
C ILE A 70 6.96 -6.97 -6.58
N GLU A 71 6.11 -7.98 -6.72
CA GLU A 71 4.76 -8.01 -6.16
C GLU A 71 4.70 -9.02 -5.02
N GLU A 72 4.45 -8.53 -3.81
CA GLU A 72 4.17 -9.40 -2.68
C GLU A 72 2.66 -9.41 -2.42
N LYS A 73 2.08 -10.60 -2.55
CA LYS A 73 0.69 -10.83 -2.19
C LYS A 73 0.56 -10.76 -0.66
N PRO A 74 -0.52 -10.18 -0.14
CA PRO A 74 -0.75 -10.16 1.29
C PRO A 74 -0.80 -11.60 1.80
N THR A 75 0.10 -11.95 2.73
CA THR A 75 -0.05 -13.17 3.53
C THR A 75 -1.31 -12.99 4.36
N GLY A 76 -2.22 -13.97 4.30
CA GLY A 76 -3.54 -13.93 4.98
C GLY A 76 -3.47 -13.98 6.51
N THR A 77 -2.37 -13.52 7.11
CA THR A 77 -2.14 -13.49 8.54
C THR A 77 -2.72 -12.20 9.13
N THR A 78 -3.56 -12.38 10.14
CA THR A 78 -4.28 -11.40 10.97
C THR A 78 -3.37 -10.47 11.78
N ASP A 79 -2.12 -10.27 11.36
CA ASP A 79 -1.20 -9.40 12.05
C ASP A 79 -1.35 -7.96 11.55
N VAL A 80 -1.92 -7.12 12.41
CA VAL A 80 -2.22 -5.70 12.15
C VAL A 80 -0.96 -4.89 11.82
N GLN A 81 0.22 -5.43 12.09
CA GLN A 81 1.52 -4.80 11.80
C GLN A 81 2.15 -5.22 10.46
N GLN A 82 1.62 -6.22 9.75
CA GLN A 82 2.17 -6.63 8.46
C GLN A 82 1.66 -5.75 7.33
N HIS A 83 2.58 -4.99 6.72
CA HIS A 83 2.34 -4.13 5.57
C HIS A 83 1.59 -4.90 4.46
N ALA A 84 0.38 -4.47 4.13
CA ALA A 84 -0.45 -5.16 3.15
C ALA A 84 0.07 -4.92 1.73
N ALA A 85 -0.16 -5.92 0.87
CA ALA A 85 0.02 -5.95 -0.59
C ALA A 85 0.95 -4.85 -1.11
N HIS A 86 2.23 -5.21 -1.33
CA HIS A 86 3.17 -4.25 -1.87
C HIS A 86 3.59 -4.61 -3.27
N ILE A 87 3.47 -3.63 -4.17
CA ILE A 87 4.17 -3.65 -5.45
C ILE A 87 5.32 -2.67 -5.34
N SER A 88 6.50 -3.10 -5.74
CA SER A 88 7.69 -2.26 -5.76
C SER A 88 8.43 -2.37 -7.06
N LEU A 89 9.04 -1.26 -7.48
CA LEU A 89 9.93 -1.18 -8.62
C LEU A 89 11.31 -0.79 -8.11
N THR A 90 12.27 -1.69 -8.26
CA THR A 90 13.69 -1.42 -7.97
C THR A 90 14.41 -1.11 -9.27
N ILE A 91 15.19 -0.01 -9.26
CA ILE A 91 15.94 0.50 -10.39
C ILE A 91 17.41 0.57 -9.99
N LYS A 92 18.26 -0.15 -10.72
CA LYS A 92 19.72 -0.04 -10.66
C LYS A 92 20.21 0.70 -11.92
N PRO A 93 20.84 1.87 -11.74
CA PRO A 93 21.37 2.64 -12.86
C PRO A 93 22.40 1.85 -13.68
N ALA A 94 22.48 2.16 -14.97
CA ALA A 94 23.50 1.59 -15.85
C ALA A 94 24.87 2.14 -15.43
N PRO A 95 25.96 1.37 -15.54
CA PRO A 95 27.29 1.89 -15.29
C PRO A 95 27.61 3.04 -16.26
N PRO A 96 28.38 4.05 -15.83
CA PRO A 96 28.73 5.16 -16.70
C PRO A 96 29.67 4.65 -17.80
N THR A 97 29.55 5.21 -19.00
CA THR A 97 30.28 4.78 -20.20
C THR A 97 31.80 5.08 -20.15
N GLY A 98 32.31 5.59 -19.03
CA GLY A 98 33.73 5.88 -18.79
C GLY A 98 34.21 5.17 -17.53
N GLY A 99 35.28 4.39 -17.66
CA GLY A 99 35.83 3.50 -16.63
C GLY A 99 36.07 4.19 -15.29
N GLY A 100 35.15 3.97 -14.37
CA GLY A 100 35.27 4.33 -12.96
C GLY A 100 34.16 3.62 -12.21
N TYR A 101 34.50 2.88 -11.15
CA TYR A 101 33.53 2.24 -10.27
C TYR A 101 32.77 3.30 -9.48
N ALA A 102 31.78 3.94 -10.11
CA ALA A 102 30.75 4.66 -9.39
C ALA A 102 29.76 3.62 -8.86
N MET A 103 29.78 3.37 -7.54
CA MET A 103 28.76 2.57 -6.88
C MET A 103 27.39 3.22 -7.13
N MET A 104 26.58 2.62 -8.00
CA MET A 104 25.28 3.16 -8.37
C MET A 104 24.26 2.83 -7.29
N ALA A 105 23.70 3.87 -6.67
CA ALA A 105 22.63 3.71 -5.70
C ALA A 105 21.40 3.12 -6.38
N SER A 106 20.92 1.98 -5.86
CA SER A 106 19.61 1.48 -6.25
C SER A 106 18.52 2.39 -5.69
N ARG A 107 17.46 2.56 -6.47
CA ARG A 107 16.27 3.30 -6.08
C ARG A 107 15.08 2.36 -6.10
N THR A 108 14.27 2.38 -5.06
CA THR A 108 13.06 1.57 -4.99
C THR A 108 11.85 2.48 -4.79
N ILE A 109 10.82 2.28 -5.60
CA ILE A 109 9.49 2.88 -5.42
C ILE A 109 8.58 1.77 -4.90
N CYS A 110 7.82 2.00 -3.83
CA CYS A 110 6.85 1.04 -3.32
C CYS A 110 5.46 1.66 -3.17
N PHE A 111 4.44 0.85 -3.43
CA PHE A 111 3.05 1.15 -3.12
C PHE A 111 2.58 0.10 -2.13
N ALA A 112 2.10 0.52 -0.98
CA ALA A 112 1.66 -0.35 0.09
C ALA A 112 0.24 0.03 0.52
N VAL A 113 -0.56 -0.98 0.88
CA VAL A 113 -1.93 -0.79 1.34
C VAL A 113 -1.93 -0.69 2.87
N VAL A 114 -2.61 0.32 3.41
CA VAL A 114 -2.84 0.45 4.86
C VAL A 114 -4.32 0.20 5.11
N ARG A 115 -4.66 -1.08 5.34
CA ARG A 115 -6.05 -1.54 5.50
C ARG A 115 -6.81 -0.84 6.64
N PRO A 116 -6.23 -0.63 7.84
CA PRO A 116 -6.96 0.04 8.94
C PRO A 116 -7.39 1.46 8.60
N GLU A 117 -6.65 2.13 7.71
CA GLU A 117 -6.90 3.51 7.32
C GLU A 117 -7.57 3.63 5.94
N GLY A 118 -7.80 2.52 5.24
CA GLY A 118 -8.41 2.51 3.90
C GLY A 118 -7.63 3.33 2.87
N LYS A 119 -6.29 3.36 2.97
CA LYS A 119 -5.44 4.19 2.12
C LYS A 119 -4.30 3.41 1.48
N ILE A 120 -3.74 3.99 0.42
CA ILE A 120 -2.51 3.51 -0.22
C ILE A 120 -1.41 4.52 0.07
N VAL A 121 -0.25 4.02 0.49
CA VAL A 121 0.93 4.82 0.78
C VAL A 121 1.98 4.54 -0.28
N VAL A 122 2.59 5.61 -0.77
CA VAL A 122 3.71 5.55 -1.72
C VAL A 122 4.99 5.88 -0.98
N GLY A 123 5.96 4.98 -1.04
CA GLY A 123 7.28 5.15 -0.46
C GLY A 123 8.36 5.12 -1.53
N THR A 124 9.47 5.82 -1.28
CA THR A 124 10.68 5.68 -2.09
C THR A 124 11.88 5.52 -1.17
N THR A 125 12.76 4.57 -1.46
CA THR A 125 14.01 4.39 -0.74
C THR A 125 15.18 4.43 -1.72
N SER A 126 16.32 4.94 -1.25
CA SER A 126 17.58 4.94 -2.00
C SER A 126 18.66 4.28 -1.18
N SER A 127 19.34 3.27 -1.72
CA SER A 127 20.52 2.70 -1.10
C SER A 127 21.75 3.53 -1.49
N LEU A 128 21.95 4.68 -0.86
CA LEU A 128 23.19 5.46 -0.99
C LEU A 128 24.13 5.12 0.17
N PRO A 129 25.45 4.96 -0.05
CA PRO A 129 26.40 5.10 1.05
C PRO A 129 26.32 6.54 1.59
N VAL A 130 26.41 6.68 2.92
CA VAL A 130 26.03 7.82 3.80
C VAL A 130 26.60 9.22 3.45
N ARG A 131 27.37 9.40 2.36
CA ARG A 131 28.15 10.62 2.11
C ARG A 131 27.59 11.65 1.12
N GLN A 132 26.45 11.45 0.46
CA GLN A 132 25.94 12.43 -0.54
C GLN A 132 24.44 12.69 -0.41
N VAL A 133 24.05 13.52 0.56
CA VAL A 133 22.64 13.84 0.87
C VAL A 133 22.10 15.03 0.06
N GLU A 134 22.96 15.86 -0.54
CA GLU A 134 22.53 17.13 -1.16
C GLU A 134 21.93 16.98 -2.58
N GLY A 135 22.30 15.96 -3.34
CA GLY A 135 21.73 15.67 -4.67
C GLY A 135 20.35 14.99 -4.65
N LEU A 136 19.90 14.55 -3.47
CA LEU A 136 18.72 13.70 -3.31
C LEU A 136 17.42 14.47 -3.61
N ARG A 137 17.36 15.76 -3.23
CA ARG A 137 16.14 16.58 -3.28
C ARG A 137 15.64 16.87 -4.69
N ARG A 138 16.55 17.15 -5.64
CA ARG A 138 16.19 17.39 -7.05
C ARG A 138 15.69 16.13 -7.76
N SER A 139 16.33 14.99 -7.48
CA SER A 139 15.91 13.71 -8.07
C SER A 139 14.59 13.19 -7.47
N TYR A 140 14.27 13.58 -6.24
CA TYR A 140 13.00 13.33 -5.58
C TYR A 140 11.86 14.13 -6.25
N GLU A 141 12.05 15.43 -6.46
CA GLU A 141 11.05 16.27 -7.13
C GLU A 141 10.75 15.81 -8.56
N GLN A 142 11.77 15.39 -9.33
CA GLN A 142 11.57 14.89 -10.69
C GLN A 142 10.80 13.56 -10.72
N LEU A 143 11.05 12.66 -9.78
CA LEU A 143 10.39 11.37 -9.73
C LEU A 143 8.95 11.49 -9.19
N VAL A 144 8.72 12.37 -8.20
CA VAL A 144 7.37 12.72 -7.72
C VAL A 144 6.56 13.41 -8.83
N THR A 145 7.16 14.30 -9.61
CA THR A 145 6.49 14.94 -10.75
C THR A 145 6.18 13.93 -11.84
N PHE A 146 7.12 13.04 -12.19
CA PHE A 146 6.87 11.96 -13.16
C PHE A 146 5.74 11.01 -12.70
N VAL A 147 5.71 10.64 -11.42
CA VAL A 147 4.61 9.85 -10.86
C VAL A 147 3.30 10.64 -10.90
N LYS A 148 3.29 11.94 -10.58
CA LYS A 148 2.08 12.77 -10.71
C LYS A 148 1.58 12.86 -12.16
N GLU A 149 2.47 12.96 -13.15
CA GLU A 149 2.10 13.00 -14.57
C GLU A 149 1.59 11.67 -15.11
N VAL A 150 2.09 10.55 -14.59
CA VAL A 150 1.67 9.21 -15.02
C VAL A 150 0.32 8.80 -14.39
N PHE A 151 -0.03 9.38 -13.24
CA PHE A 151 -1.23 9.03 -12.47
C PHE A 151 -2.30 10.16 -12.40
N ALA A 152 -2.18 11.22 -13.20
CA ALA A 152 -3.19 12.26 -13.40
C ALA A 152 -4.08 11.93 -14.61
#